data_AF-A0A0F9GUE9-F1
#
_entry.id   AF-A0A0F9GUE9-F1
#
_cell.length_a   1.000
_cell.length_b   1.000
_cell.length_c   1.000
_cell.angle_alpha   90.00
_cell.angle_beta   90.00
_cell.angle_gamma   90.00
#
_symmetry.space_group_name_H-M   'P 1'
#
loop_
_entity.id
_entity.type
_entity.pdbx_description
1 polymer ?
#
loop_
_entity_poly.entity_id
_entity_poly.type
_entity_poly.pdbx_seq_one_letter_code
_entity_poly.pdbx_strand_id
1 'polypeptide(L)'
;MGFFIEPSQQMAERNNCEGVLIKNVQQDQCERYKTNVMSVFQYMVGNTDWSIPAAHNIVLIREEITDPPITVPFDFDWCGLVNSSYALPNPVLGIDNVRTRLFRGFCRSENEFELAFQEFRDREEDIFKTIDSVPGLSDRERQNVVKYMEQFFKVINKPKLSRNEFLNNCRSE
;
A
#
# COMPACT_ATOMS: atom_id res chain seq x y z
N MET A 1 22.57 -10.93 6.47
CA MET A 1 21.69 -11.47 5.41
C MET A 1 21.58 -10.39 4.36
N GLY A 2 21.82 -10.72 3.09
CA GLY A 2 21.61 -9.79 1.97
C GLY A 2 20.53 -10.37 1.08
N PHE A 3 19.71 -9.52 0.48
CA PHE A 3 18.74 -9.89 -0.53
C PHE A 3 18.94 -8.97 -1.74
N PHE A 4 18.73 -9.51 -2.93
CA PHE A 4 18.72 -8.73 -4.16
C PHE A 4 17.30 -8.26 -4.43
N ILE A 5 17.16 -7.01 -4.84
CA ILE A 5 15.89 -6.45 -5.31
C ILE A 5 15.98 -6.34 -6.83
N GLU A 6 14.94 -6.78 -7.53
CA GLU A 6 14.80 -6.59 -8.97
C GLU A 6 14.89 -5.09 -9.32
N PRO A 7 15.76 -4.67 -10.26
CA PRO A 7 15.81 -3.29 -10.72
C PRO A 7 14.46 -2.84 -11.29
N SER A 8 14.06 -1.60 -11.02
CA SER A 8 12.76 -1.05 -11.44
C SER A 8 12.51 -1.13 -12.95
N GLN A 9 13.55 -0.95 -13.76
CA GLN A 9 13.47 -1.09 -15.22
C GLN A 9 13.12 -2.52 -15.66
N GLN A 10 13.74 -3.53 -15.03
CA GLN A 10 13.44 -4.94 -15.34
C GLN A 10 12.02 -5.31 -14.91
N MET A 11 11.59 -4.80 -13.75
CA MET A 11 10.20 -4.95 -13.29
C MET A 11 9.22 -4.33 -14.28
N ALA A 12 9.50 -3.14 -14.80
CA ALA A 12 8.65 -2.49 -15.81
C ALA A 12 8.55 -3.34 -17.08
N GLU A 13 9.70 -3.78 -17.62
CA GLU A 13 9.76 -4.61 -18.83
C GLU A 13 9.00 -5.93 -18.68
N ARG A 14 9.12 -6.60 -17.53
CA ARG A 14 8.37 -7.83 -17.22
C ARG A 14 6.85 -7.63 -17.24
N ASN A 15 6.38 -6.41 -16.98
CA ASN A 15 4.97 -6.04 -17.02
C ASN A 15 4.57 -5.35 -18.34
N ASN A 16 5.38 -5.47 -19.41
CA ASN A 16 5.18 -4.80 -20.70
C ASN A 16 5.05 -3.28 -20.57
N CYS A 17 5.76 -2.69 -19.61
CA CYS A 17 5.78 -1.25 -19.34
C CYS A 17 7.20 -0.69 -19.48
N GLU A 18 7.29 0.64 -19.55
CA GLU A 18 8.53 1.39 -19.36
C GLU A 18 8.50 2.17 -18.04
N GLY A 19 9.66 2.35 -17.41
CA GLY A 19 9.81 3.23 -16.25
C GLY A 19 9.74 4.71 -16.67
N VAL A 20 9.03 5.52 -15.90
CA VAL A 20 8.81 6.94 -16.23
C VAL A 20 9.35 7.86 -15.14
N LEU A 21 10.11 8.87 -15.56
CA LEU A 21 10.69 9.88 -14.67
C LEU A 21 9.90 11.18 -14.76
N ILE A 22 8.73 11.22 -14.13
CA ILE A 22 7.89 12.42 -14.04
C ILE A 22 7.91 12.91 -12.59
N LYS A 23 8.12 14.23 -12.40
CA LYS A 23 8.09 14.86 -11.07
C LYS A 23 6.72 15.50 -10.82
N ASN A 24 6.32 15.58 -9.55
CA ASN A 24 5.11 16.26 -9.11
C ASN A 24 3.81 15.72 -9.74
N VAL A 25 3.77 14.42 -10.07
CA VAL A 25 2.56 13.74 -10.52
C VAL A 25 1.59 13.62 -9.34
N GLN A 26 0.36 14.06 -9.54
CA GLN A 26 -0.70 13.91 -8.55
C GLN A 26 -1.36 12.54 -8.66
N GLN A 27 -1.99 12.05 -7.58
CA GLN A 27 -2.57 10.69 -7.58
C GLN A 27 -3.72 10.53 -8.59
N ASP A 28 -4.39 11.62 -8.95
CA ASP A 28 -5.47 11.67 -9.95
C ASP A 28 -4.96 11.70 -11.40
N GLN A 29 -3.67 11.96 -11.60
CA GLN A 29 -2.99 11.88 -12.90
C GLN A 29 -2.45 10.48 -13.19
N CYS A 30 -2.44 9.59 -12.21
CA CYS A 30 -2.06 8.18 -12.35
C CYS A 30 -3.26 7.31 -12.73
N GLU A 31 -3.00 6.07 -13.15
CA GLU A 31 -4.07 5.10 -13.40
C GLU A 31 -4.88 4.92 -12.10
N ARG A 32 -6.16 5.27 -12.19
CA ARG A 32 -7.00 5.60 -11.05
C ARG A 32 -7.33 4.37 -10.21
N TYR A 33 -7.62 3.25 -10.86
CA TYR A 33 -7.97 2.01 -10.18
C TYR A 33 -6.77 1.42 -9.43
N LYS A 34 -5.65 1.22 -10.14
CA LYS A 34 -4.39 0.70 -9.61
C LYS A 34 -3.85 1.58 -8.48
N THR A 35 -3.95 2.91 -8.61
CA THR A 35 -3.55 3.84 -7.54
C THR A 35 -4.45 3.72 -6.30
N ASN A 36 -5.74 3.45 -6.48
CA ASN A 36 -6.65 3.18 -5.35
C ASN A 36 -6.29 1.87 -4.65
N VAL A 37 -6.09 0.78 -5.41
CA VAL A 37 -5.65 -0.52 -4.90
C VAL A 37 -4.31 -0.37 -4.14
N MET A 38 -3.34 0.34 -4.72
CA MET A 38 -2.05 0.63 -4.09
C MET A 38 -2.23 1.39 -2.77
N SER A 39 -3.09 2.40 -2.73
CA SER A 39 -3.33 3.19 -1.52
C SER A 39 -3.97 2.34 -0.41
N VAL A 40 -4.89 1.44 -0.75
CA VAL A 40 -5.48 0.48 0.19
C VAL A 40 -4.44 -0.54 0.65
N PHE A 41 -3.55 -0.99 -0.24
CA PHE A 41 -2.43 -1.86 0.11
C PHE A 41 -1.48 -1.19 1.11
N GLN A 42 -1.10 0.07 0.89
CA GLN A 42 -0.26 0.82 1.84
C GLN A 42 -0.96 0.94 3.21
N TYR A 43 -2.27 1.17 3.23
CA TYR A 43 -3.04 1.13 4.48
C TYR A 43 -3.04 -0.27 5.13
N MET A 44 -3.22 -1.34 4.35
CA MET A 44 -3.22 -2.72 4.83
C MET A 44 -1.97 -3.03 5.64
N VAL A 45 -0.79 -2.70 5.09
CA VAL A 45 0.51 -2.93 5.74
C VAL A 45 0.89 -1.82 6.73
N GLY A 46 0.09 -0.76 6.86
CA GLY A 46 0.36 0.37 7.76
C GLY A 46 1.54 1.22 7.31
N ASN A 47 1.77 1.35 6.00
CA ASN A 47 2.81 2.20 5.46
C ASN A 47 2.31 3.63 5.29
N THR A 48 2.98 4.55 5.98
CA THR A 48 2.74 5.98 5.83
C THR A 48 3.92 6.71 5.19
N ASP A 49 5.00 6.03 4.80
CA ASP A 49 6.19 6.63 4.20
C ASP A 49 6.22 6.45 2.68
N TRP A 50 5.31 7.13 1.97
CA TRP A 50 5.26 7.15 0.51
C TRP A 50 4.67 8.46 -0.02
N SER A 51 4.99 8.84 -1.25
CA SER A 51 4.42 10.03 -1.90
C SER A 51 4.57 9.94 -3.41
N ILE A 52 3.43 9.95 -4.13
CA ILE A 52 3.44 10.01 -5.60
C ILE A 52 4.00 11.37 -6.08
N PRO A 53 3.56 12.54 -5.58
CA PRO A 53 4.10 13.82 -6.03
C PRO A 53 5.59 13.98 -5.79
N ALA A 54 6.09 13.49 -4.65
CA ALA A 54 7.50 13.57 -4.30
C ALA A 54 8.35 12.43 -4.88
N ALA A 55 7.74 11.45 -5.59
CA ALA A 55 8.37 10.22 -6.02
C ALA A 55 9.15 9.51 -4.88
N HIS A 56 8.58 9.54 -3.67
CA HIS A 56 9.17 8.92 -2.47
C HIS A 56 8.55 7.54 -2.27
N ASN A 57 9.38 6.49 -2.28
CA ASN A 57 8.95 5.09 -2.15
C ASN A 57 7.88 4.66 -3.18
N ILE A 58 7.90 5.30 -4.35
CA ILE A 58 7.03 5.01 -5.51
C ILE A 58 7.87 5.01 -6.80
N VAL A 59 7.68 3.98 -7.62
CA VAL A 59 8.09 3.95 -9.03
C VAL A 59 6.87 4.18 -9.91
N LEU A 60 7.04 4.93 -10.99
CA LEU A 60 6.02 5.10 -12.03
C LEU A 60 6.39 4.27 -13.25
N ILE A 61 5.44 3.50 -13.76
CA ILE A 61 5.56 2.75 -15.01
C ILE A 61 4.37 3.06 -15.93
N ARG A 62 4.50 2.89 -17.24
CA ARG A 62 3.36 3.00 -18.18
C ARG A 62 3.52 2.03 -19.34
N GLU A 63 2.40 1.61 -19.92
CA GLU A 63 2.37 0.75 -21.10
C GLU A 63 2.64 1.58 -22.36
N GLU A 64 1.83 2.60 -22.63
CA GLU A 64 2.04 3.56 -23.71
C GLU A 64 2.27 5.00 -23.21
N ILE A 65 2.86 5.86 -24.06
CA ILE A 65 3.14 7.27 -23.73
C ILE A 65 1.87 8.06 -23.37
N THR A 66 0.73 7.69 -23.96
CA THR A 66 -0.57 8.33 -23.78
C THR A 66 -1.31 7.83 -22.53
N ASP A 67 -0.86 6.74 -21.95
CA ASP A 67 -1.52 6.15 -20.79
C ASP A 67 -1.16 6.90 -19.51
N PRO A 68 -2.10 7.00 -18.56
CA PRO A 68 -1.77 7.49 -17.23
C PRO A 68 -0.78 6.52 -16.55
N PRO A 69 0.26 7.02 -15.86
CA PRO A 69 1.25 6.17 -15.22
C PRO A 69 0.64 5.33 -14.10
N ILE A 70 1.10 4.09 -13.99
CA ILE A 70 0.79 3.15 -12.91
C ILE A 70 1.79 3.38 -11.77
N THR A 71 1.28 3.42 -10.55
CA THR A 71 2.07 3.61 -9.34
C THR A 71 2.44 2.26 -8.73
N VAL A 72 3.75 2.04 -8.53
CA VAL A 72 4.28 0.82 -7.92
C VAL A 72 4.99 1.19 -6.63
N PRO A 73 4.50 0.74 -5.45
CA PRO A 73 5.14 1.02 -4.18
C PRO A 73 6.38 0.16 -4.01
N PHE A 74 7.40 0.72 -3.37
CA PHE A 74 8.60 0.00 -2.94
C PHE A 74 9.06 0.53 -1.59
N ASP A 75 10.01 -0.17 -0.98
CA ASP A 75 10.55 0.12 0.37
C ASP A 75 9.48 0.09 1.49
N PHE A 76 9.46 -1.02 2.22
CA PHE A 76 8.40 -1.35 3.18
C PHE A 76 8.92 -1.46 4.61
N ASP A 77 10.15 -1.05 4.87
CA ASP A 77 10.78 -1.12 6.18
C ASP A 77 10.08 -0.24 7.24
N TRP A 78 9.41 0.83 6.79
CA TRP A 78 8.60 1.75 7.60
C TRP A 78 7.16 1.30 7.84
N CYS A 79 6.78 0.10 7.38
CA CYS A 79 5.42 -0.42 7.55
C CYS A 79 5.12 -0.78 9.00
N GLY A 80 3.92 -0.42 9.47
CA GLY A 80 3.40 -0.89 10.76
C GLY A 80 3.31 -2.41 10.88
N LEU A 81 3.19 -3.13 9.76
CA LEU A 81 3.27 -4.59 9.73
C LEU A 81 4.66 -5.12 10.12
N VAL A 82 5.72 -4.48 9.61
CA VAL A 82 7.12 -4.83 9.91
C VAL A 82 7.48 -4.40 11.33
N ASN A 83 7.05 -3.20 11.74
CA ASN A 83 7.29 -2.65 13.08
C ASN A 83 8.78 -2.71 13.45
N SER A 84 9.63 -2.23 12.54
CA SER A 84 11.07 -2.16 12.75
C SER A 84 11.41 -1.25 13.94
N SER A 85 12.48 -1.55 14.66
CA SER A 85 12.85 -0.82 15.90
C SER A 85 13.28 0.63 15.66
N TYR A 86 13.62 0.98 14.42
CA TYR A 86 14.07 2.32 14.02
C TYR A 86 12.96 3.13 13.34
N ALA A 87 11.85 2.52 12.93
CA ALA A 87 10.76 3.25 12.33
C ALA A 87 10.05 4.11 13.39
N LEU A 88 9.95 5.40 13.10
CA LEU A 88 9.24 6.36 13.93
C LEU A 88 8.10 6.97 13.10
N PRO A 89 6.93 7.25 13.72
CA PRO A 89 5.84 7.90 13.01
C PRO A 89 6.26 9.31 12.59
N ASN A 90 5.85 9.74 11.40
CA ASN A 90 6.05 11.12 10.99
C ASN A 90 5.17 12.04 11.87
N PRO A 91 5.75 12.99 12.63
CA PRO A 91 4.99 13.81 13.57
C PRO A 91 3.87 14.63 12.91
N VAL A 92 4.02 14.99 11.62
CA VAL A 92 3.02 15.74 10.86
C VAL A 92 1.72 14.94 10.65
N LEU A 93 1.79 13.61 10.71
CA LEU A 93 0.66 12.72 10.50
C LEU A 93 -0.22 12.53 11.76
N GLY A 94 0.22 13.01 12.93
CA GLY A 94 -0.56 12.94 14.16
C GLY A 94 -0.81 11.52 14.69
N ILE A 95 0.00 10.54 14.28
CA ILE A 95 -0.02 9.17 14.81
C ILE A 95 1.14 8.97 15.79
N ASP A 96 0.86 8.33 16.93
CA ASP A 96 1.87 8.11 17.97
C ASP A 96 2.69 6.82 17.77
N ASN A 97 2.28 5.98 16.81
CA ASN A 97 2.89 4.66 16.59
C ASN A 97 2.83 4.28 15.11
N VAL A 98 3.92 3.72 14.57
CA VAL A 98 3.98 3.22 13.18
C VAL A 98 2.97 2.11 12.89
N ARG A 99 2.51 1.38 13.91
CA ARG A 99 1.45 0.37 13.78
C ARG A 99 0.06 0.99 13.62
N THR A 100 -0.15 2.25 13.96
CA THR A 100 -1.42 2.94 13.74
C THR A 100 -1.59 3.19 12.25
N ARG A 101 -2.60 2.55 11.65
CA ARG A 101 -2.89 2.75 10.24
C ARG A 101 -3.46 4.15 10.02
N LEU A 102 -3.02 4.78 8.93
CA LEU A 102 -3.55 6.03 8.45
C LEU A 102 -3.69 5.95 6.94
N PHE A 103 -4.90 6.20 6.43
CA PHE A 103 -5.13 6.19 4.99
C PHE A 103 -4.56 7.47 4.37
N ARG A 104 -3.66 7.33 3.39
CA ARG A 104 -2.99 8.46 2.71
C ARG A 104 -3.38 8.61 1.23
N GLY A 105 -4.30 7.78 0.76
CA GLY A 105 -4.85 7.88 -0.58
C GLY A 105 -5.83 9.05 -0.73
N PHE A 106 -6.08 9.43 -1.98
CA PHE A 106 -7.10 10.41 -2.31
C PHE A 106 -8.51 9.87 -2.12
N CYS A 107 -9.47 10.76 -1.87
CA CYS A 107 -10.87 10.40 -1.81
C CYS A 107 -11.35 9.79 -3.14
N ARG A 108 -12.13 8.72 -3.01
CA ARG A 108 -12.79 8.01 -4.11
C ARG A 108 -14.24 7.74 -3.74
N SER A 109 -15.05 7.39 -4.74
CA SER A 109 -16.42 6.96 -4.47
C SER A 109 -16.42 5.65 -3.69
N GLU A 110 -17.52 5.39 -2.98
CA GLU A 110 -17.71 4.15 -2.24
C GLU A 110 -17.58 2.92 -3.16
N ASN A 111 -18.13 2.99 -4.38
CA ASN A 111 -18.01 1.90 -5.36
C ASN A 111 -16.56 1.65 -5.76
N GLU A 112 -15.75 2.69 -5.96
CA GLU A 112 -14.33 2.55 -6.29
C GLU A 112 -13.53 1.91 -5.15
N PHE A 113 -13.83 2.28 -3.90
CA PHE A 113 -13.23 1.62 -2.74
C PHE A 113 -13.68 0.17 -2.60
N GLU A 114 -14.96 -0.12 -2.84
CA GLU A 114 -15.48 -1.48 -2.76
C GLU A 114 -14.83 -2.41 -3.80
N LEU A 115 -14.61 -1.92 -5.02
CA LEU A 115 -13.83 -2.65 -6.03
C LEU A 115 -12.40 -2.94 -5.55
N ALA A 116 -11.73 -1.94 -4.96
CA ALA A 116 -10.39 -2.14 -4.42
C ALA A 116 -10.38 -3.12 -3.23
N PHE A 117 -11.36 -3.04 -2.32
CA PHE A 117 -11.49 -3.97 -1.20
C PHE A 117 -11.71 -5.41 -1.66
N GLN A 118 -12.47 -5.60 -2.75
CA GLN A 118 -12.72 -6.91 -3.30
C GLN A 118 -11.42 -7.61 -3.75
N GLU A 119 -10.46 -6.88 -4.34
CA GLU A 119 -9.15 -7.46 -4.71
C GLU A 119 -8.41 -8.09 -3.53
N PHE A 120 -8.55 -7.51 -2.32
CA PHE A 120 -7.95 -8.04 -1.11
C PHE A 120 -8.75 -9.20 -0.53
N ARG A 121 -10.09 -9.12 -0.55
CA ARG A 121 -10.96 -10.20 -0.08
C ARG A 121 -10.78 -11.46 -0.92
N ASP A 122 -10.70 -11.31 -2.24
CA ASP A 122 -10.46 -12.42 -3.18
C ASP A 122 -9.11 -13.09 -2.95
N ARG A 123 -8.14 -12.39 -2.36
CA ARG A 123 -6.79 -12.88 -2.05
C ARG A 123 -6.54 -13.12 -0.57
N GLU A 124 -7.56 -13.05 0.28
CA GLU A 124 -7.41 -13.13 1.74
C GLU A 124 -6.69 -14.42 2.14
N GLU A 125 -7.14 -15.56 1.61
CA GLU A 125 -6.53 -16.86 1.87
C GLU A 125 -5.07 -16.93 1.42
N ASP A 126 -4.76 -16.42 0.22
CA ASP A 126 -3.40 -16.43 -0.33
C ASP A 126 -2.45 -15.51 0.45
N ILE A 127 -2.96 -14.38 0.95
CA ILE A 127 -2.20 -13.47 1.84
C ILE A 127 -1.82 -14.19 3.13
N PHE A 128 -2.76 -14.87 3.79
CA PHE A 128 -2.46 -15.62 5.02
C PHE A 128 -1.55 -16.82 4.78
N LYS A 129 -1.72 -17.55 3.68
CA LYS A 129 -0.79 -18.62 3.26
C LYS A 129 0.62 -18.06 3.03
N THR A 130 0.74 -16.90 2.41
CA THR A 130 2.03 -16.25 2.17
C THR A 130 2.72 -15.99 3.50
N ILE A 131 2.01 -15.41 4.48
CA ILE A 131 2.54 -15.18 5.83
C ILE A 131 3.03 -16.48 6.47
N ASP A 132 2.23 -17.55 6.40
CA ASP A 132 2.59 -18.86 6.96
C ASP A 132 3.82 -19.49 6.32
N SER A 133 4.05 -19.23 5.02
CA SER A 133 5.19 -19.76 4.29
C SER A 133 6.51 -19.01 4.51
N VAL A 134 6.51 -17.85 5.19
CA VAL A 134 7.74 -17.04 5.37
C VAL A 134 8.76 -17.82 6.23
N PRO A 135 9.95 -18.15 5.66
CA PRO A 135 10.99 -18.85 6.39
C PRO A 135 11.65 -17.94 7.43
N GLY A 136 11.97 -18.50 8.60
CA GLY A 136 12.68 -17.79 9.66
C GLY A 136 11.81 -16.89 10.54
N LEU A 137 10.53 -16.72 10.23
CA LEU A 137 9.59 -16.00 11.08
C LEU A 137 9.20 -16.86 12.29
N SER A 138 9.46 -16.38 13.51
CA SER A 138 9.07 -17.10 14.73
C SER A 138 7.54 -17.16 14.87
N ASP A 139 7.02 -18.14 15.62
CA ASP A 139 5.58 -18.28 15.85
C ASP A 139 4.96 -17.01 16.46
N ARG A 140 5.70 -16.34 17.35
CA ARG A 140 5.26 -15.08 17.96
C ARG A 140 5.13 -13.96 16.92
N GLU A 141 6.13 -13.79 16.06
CA GLU A 141 6.10 -12.77 15.01
C GLU A 141 4.99 -13.07 14.00
N ARG A 142 4.85 -14.33 13.59
CA ARG A 142 3.78 -14.80 12.71
C ARG A 142 2.40 -14.47 13.28
N GLN A 143 2.16 -14.80 14.55
CA GLN A 143 0.89 -14.46 15.22
C GLN A 143 0.65 -12.94 15.28
N ASN A 144 1.70 -12.13 15.47
CA ASN A 144 1.57 -10.67 15.46
C ASN A 144 1.21 -10.13 14.07
N VAL A 145 1.82 -10.68 13.02
CA VAL A 145 1.52 -10.36 11.62
C VAL A 145 0.07 -10.75 11.29
N VAL A 146 -0.33 -11.99 11.61
CA VAL A 146 -1.71 -12.48 11.40
C VAL A 146 -2.72 -11.57 12.08
N LYS A 147 -2.55 -11.28 13.38
CA LYS A 147 -3.45 -10.38 14.13
C LYS A 147 -3.51 -8.98 13.50
N TYR A 148 -2.39 -8.47 13.00
CA TYR A 148 -2.36 -7.16 12.35
C TYR A 148 -3.18 -7.20 11.04
N MET A 149 -3.05 -8.25 10.24
CA MET A 149 -3.78 -8.42 8.99
C MET A 149 -5.28 -8.68 9.22
N GLU A 150 -5.65 -9.48 10.21
CA GLU A 150 -7.05 -9.68 10.62
C GLU A 150 -7.74 -8.35 10.97
N GLN A 151 -7.02 -7.42 11.61
CA GLN A 151 -7.56 -6.08 11.89
C GLN A 151 -7.86 -5.29 10.60
N PHE A 152 -7.03 -5.42 9.56
CA PHE A 152 -7.30 -4.81 8.26
C PHE A 152 -8.55 -5.44 7.63
N PHE A 153 -8.63 -6.76 7.56
CA PHE A 153 -9.81 -7.45 7.01
C PHE A 153 -11.10 -7.10 7.77
N LYS A 154 -11.02 -6.96 9.11
CA LYS A 154 -12.14 -6.47 9.93
C LYS A 154 -12.61 -5.06 9.52
N VAL A 155 -11.71 -4.16 9.12
CA VAL A 155 -12.06 -2.81 8.66
C VAL A 155 -12.77 -2.88 7.31
N ILE A 156 -12.18 -3.54 6.31
CA ILE A 156 -12.76 -3.57 4.95
C ILE A 156 -14.04 -4.42 4.85
N ASN A 157 -14.24 -5.38 5.76
CA ASN A 157 -15.45 -6.22 5.82
C ASN A 157 -16.61 -5.57 6.61
N LYS A 158 -16.40 -4.38 7.20
CA LYS A 158 -17.44 -3.69 7.97
C LYS A 158 -17.70 -2.31 7.37
N PRO A 159 -18.85 -2.08 6.71
CA PRO A 159 -19.15 -0.82 6.04
C PRO A 159 -18.96 0.42 6.92
N LYS A 160 -19.34 0.35 8.21
CA LYS A 160 -19.14 1.48 9.13
C LYS A 160 -17.66 1.81 9.37
N LEU A 161 -16.80 0.79 9.46
CA LEU A 161 -15.38 0.99 9.68
C LEU A 161 -14.70 1.43 8.39
N SER A 162 -14.97 0.77 7.26
CA SER A 162 -14.38 1.16 5.98
C SER A 162 -14.75 2.58 5.58
N ARG A 163 -16.01 3.01 5.77
CA ARG A 163 -16.40 4.42 5.56
C ARG A 163 -15.61 5.37 6.46
N ASN A 164 -15.44 5.04 7.73
CA ASN A 164 -14.69 5.88 8.66
C ASN A 164 -13.23 6.05 8.21
N GLU A 165 -12.56 4.93 7.91
CA GLU A 165 -11.13 4.94 7.59
C GLU A 165 -10.83 5.50 6.18
N PHE A 166 -11.69 5.24 5.20
CA PHE A 166 -11.39 5.52 3.78
C PHE A 166 -12.24 6.63 3.15
N LEU A 167 -13.46 6.90 3.63
CA LEU A 167 -14.30 7.98 3.07
C LEU A 167 -14.25 9.26 3.90
N ASN A 168 -14.21 9.14 5.24
CA ASN A 168 -14.22 10.31 6.11
C ASN A 168 -12.82 10.89 6.33
N ASN A 169 -11.79 10.05 6.25
CA ASN A 169 -10.40 10.41 6.55
C ASN A 169 -9.48 10.42 5.31
N CYS A 170 -10.05 10.41 4.09
CA CYS A 170 -9.27 10.50 2.86
C CYS A 170 -8.81 11.93 2.56
N ARG A 171 -7.78 12.03 1.71
CA ARG A 171 -7.26 13.33 1.27
C ARG A 171 -8.07 13.87 0.11
N SER A 172 -8.48 15.14 0.19
CA SER A 172 -9.14 15.83 -0.91
C SER A 172 -8.15 16.37 -1.94
N GLU A 173 -6.93 16.71 -1.50
CA GLU A 173 -5.79 17.23 -2.28
C GLU A 173 -4.43 16.85 -1.62
#